data_AF-A0A7C2JI12-F1
#
_entry.id   AF-A0A7C2JI12-F1
#
_cell.length_a   1.000
_cell.length_b   1.000
_cell.length_c   1.000
_cell.angle_alpha   90.00
_cell.angle_beta   90.00
_cell.angle_gamma   90.00
#
_symmetry.space_group_name_H-M   'P 1'
#
loop_
_entity.id
_entity.type
_entity.pdbx_description
1 polymer ?
#
loop_
_entity_poly.entity_id
_entity_poly.type
_entity_poly.pdbx_seq_one_letter_code
_entity_poly.pdbx_strand_id
1 'polypeptide(L)'
;IDDIQKLQKALKTADDIKESVEKLEKEYKDIKNNFSDDYEQSRKSLKQVDKWIKSDYERARSMAKLPDFSVGNIGMMLFGEQAAGRFNTYLGYAATARKYANKTKSDKPEKVKPPRLKGQDIPFPDKNARPDFWIKRLSLSGQTSDQLKLKGEVINITDNQQFIGKPTEADISGTRDDGAQLSLNAVFDYRNELPMETYNVNFTGFSMANTQLSKSSMLPNKLKTGTGNVLTSLKLEGESIKGKIDFVGDKLVFEFNEAKAKKNKIEQIIRDVLEGIKKIEFIAYVSGTRDDLDFRLSSNLDEEISKGLKASIAKEIEAARKKIEQRIDKEVGKYREQLDEVVKDKEAQLKAELDKYQEKVDQQRAKVDAKKKEIEDKIDSEKKKLEKKAKNKLKNLLN
;
A
#
# COMPACT_ATOMS: atom_id res chain seq x y z
N ILE A 1 -38.14 -51.68 -82.20
CA ILE A 1 -37.77 -52.39 -80.95
C ILE A 1 -36.31 -52.07 -80.60
N ASP A 2 -35.37 -52.18 -81.55
CA ASP A 2 -33.95 -51.77 -81.36
C ASP A 2 -33.73 -50.32 -80.89
N ASP A 3 -34.51 -49.36 -81.40
CA ASP A 3 -34.34 -47.94 -81.05
C ASP A 3 -34.73 -47.62 -79.59
N ILE A 4 -35.76 -48.31 -79.07
CA ILE A 4 -36.18 -48.17 -77.67
C ILE A 4 -35.14 -48.75 -76.72
N GLN A 5 -34.52 -49.88 -77.07
CA GLN A 5 -33.46 -50.47 -76.24
C GLN A 5 -32.22 -49.57 -76.17
N LYS A 6 -31.86 -48.87 -77.26
CA LYS A 6 -30.78 -47.87 -77.25
C LYS A 6 -31.13 -46.67 -76.36
N LEU A 7 -32.36 -46.17 -76.44
CA LEU A 7 -32.83 -45.07 -75.58
C LEU A 7 -32.91 -45.48 -74.09
N GLN A 8 -33.29 -46.73 -73.78
CA GLN A 8 -33.28 -47.26 -72.41
C GLN A 8 -31.87 -47.39 -71.84
N LYS A 9 -30.89 -47.80 -72.66
CA LYS A 9 -29.47 -47.78 -72.25
C LYS A 9 -28.98 -46.35 -71.99
N ALA A 10 -29.36 -45.39 -72.85
CA ALA A 10 -29.01 -43.98 -72.68
C ALA A 10 -29.65 -43.37 -71.41
N LEU A 11 -30.89 -43.76 -71.08
CA LEU A 11 -31.55 -43.37 -69.83
C LEU A 11 -30.80 -43.90 -68.61
N LYS A 12 -30.39 -45.18 -68.64
CA LYS A 12 -29.58 -45.78 -67.56
C LYS A 12 -28.24 -45.05 -67.38
N THR A 13 -27.56 -44.71 -68.47
CA THR A 13 -26.32 -43.90 -68.38
C THR A 13 -26.57 -42.50 -67.84
N ALA A 14 -27.71 -41.87 -68.17
CA ALA A 14 -28.08 -40.58 -67.59
C ALA A 14 -28.39 -40.68 -66.09
N ASP A 15 -28.97 -41.78 -65.64
CA ASP A 15 -29.20 -42.08 -64.22
C ASP A 15 -27.88 -42.27 -63.46
N ASP A 16 -26.95 -43.06 -64.00
CA ASP A 16 -25.62 -43.26 -63.41
C ASP A 16 -24.84 -41.94 -63.30
N ILE A 17 -24.96 -41.07 -64.31
CA ILE A 17 -24.36 -39.73 -64.30
C ILE A 17 -25.04 -38.83 -63.27
N LYS A 18 -26.38 -38.91 -63.13
CA LYS A 18 -27.14 -38.15 -62.13
C LYS A 18 -26.73 -38.54 -60.72
N GLU A 19 -26.64 -39.82 -60.42
CA GLU A 19 -26.15 -40.30 -59.11
C GLU A 19 -24.72 -39.81 -58.83
N SER A 20 -23.86 -39.79 -59.84
CA SER A 20 -22.50 -39.27 -59.72
C SER A 20 -22.47 -37.77 -59.42
N VAL A 21 -23.35 -36.98 -60.06
CA VAL A 21 -23.50 -35.54 -59.80
C VAL A 21 -24.11 -35.28 -58.41
N GLU A 22 -25.06 -36.09 -57.96
CA GLU A 22 -25.65 -35.99 -56.61
C GLU A 22 -24.62 -36.33 -55.52
N LYS A 23 -23.74 -37.31 -55.76
CA LYS A 23 -22.60 -37.59 -54.88
C LYS A 23 -21.62 -36.41 -54.82
N LEU A 24 -21.26 -35.84 -55.98
CA LEU A 24 -20.42 -34.65 -56.07
C LEU A 24 -21.05 -33.43 -55.36
N GLU A 25 -22.36 -33.24 -55.45
CA GLU A 25 -23.07 -32.17 -54.74
C GLU A 25 -23.04 -32.38 -53.22
N LYS A 26 -23.18 -33.62 -52.78
CA LYS A 26 -23.08 -33.98 -51.36
C LYS A 26 -21.66 -33.76 -50.82
N GLU A 27 -20.64 -34.27 -51.53
CA GLU A 27 -19.23 -34.05 -51.19
C GLU A 27 -18.89 -32.55 -51.16
N TYR A 28 -19.38 -31.78 -52.13
CA TYR A 28 -19.20 -30.33 -52.14
C TYR A 28 -19.85 -29.64 -50.93
N LYS A 29 -21.09 -30.01 -50.57
CA LYS A 29 -21.77 -29.46 -49.38
C LYS A 29 -21.01 -29.81 -48.10
N ASP A 30 -20.49 -31.02 -48.00
CA ASP A 30 -19.70 -31.46 -46.85
C ASP A 30 -18.38 -30.66 -46.78
N ILE A 31 -17.69 -30.45 -47.90
CA ILE A 31 -16.49 -29.59 -47.98
C ILE A 31 -16.81 -28.15 -47.58
N LYS A 32 -17.93 -27.58 -48.05
CA LYS A 32 -18.35 -26.21 -47.73
C LYS A 32 -18.67 -26.04 -46.24
N ASN A 33 -19.35 -27.01 -45.65
CA ASN A 33 -19.68 -27.00 -44.22
C ASN A 33 -18.41 -27.15 -43.37
N ASN A 34 -17.54 -28.10 -43.70
CA ASN A 34 -16.25 -28.30 -43.01
C ASN A 34 -15.38 -27.04 -43.09
N PHE A 35 -15.32 -26.38 -44.26
CA PHE A 35 -14.60 -25.11 -44.41
C PHE A 35 -15.17 -24.00 -43.52
N SER A 36 -16.49 -23.89 -43.40
CA SER A 36 -17.14 -22.93 -42.52
C SER A 36 -16.81 -23.18 -41.04
N ASP A 37 -16.79 -24.44 -40.63
CA ASP A 37 -16.46 -24.85 -39.26
C ASP A 37 -14.97 -24.63 -38.94
N ASP A 38 -14.07 -25.02 -39.86
CA ASP A 38 -12.62 -24.79 -39.76
C ASP A 38 -12.29 -23.29 -39.71
N TYR A 39 -13.03 -22.47 -40.46
CA TYR A 39 -12.90 -21.02 -40.43
C TYR A 39 -13.34 -20.43 -39.08
N GLU A 40 -14.50 -20.83 -38.57
CA GLU A 40 -14.96 -20.45 -37.24
C GLU A 40 -13.96 -20.83 -36.14
N GLN A 41 -13.35 -22.01 -36.27
CA GLN A 41 -12.35 -22.52 -35.33
C GLN A 41 -11.02 -21.76 -35.45
N SER A 42 -10.60 -21.41 -36.66
CA SER A 42 -9.43 -20.56 -36.90
C SER A 42 -9.62 -19.17 -36.29
N ARG A 43 -10.79 -18.55 -36.47
CA ARG A 43 -11.15 -17.27 -35.84
C ARG A 43 -11.17 -17.34 -34.31
N LYS A 44 -11.67 -18.45 -33.75
CA LYS A 44 -11.62 -18.71 -32.30
C LYS A 44 -10.18 -18.87 -31.79
N SER A 45 -9.30 -19.47 -32.59
CA SER A 45 -7.87 -19.64 -32.28
C SER A 45 -7.13 -18.30 -32.28
N LEU A 46 -7.47 -17.38 -33.18
CA LEU A 46 -6.94 -15.99 -33.15
C LEU A 46 -7.27 -15.28 -31.84
N LYS A 47 -8.47 -15.47 -31.30
CA LYS A 47 -8.86 -14.94 -29.98
C LYS A 47 -8.10 -15.59 -28.82
N GLN A 48 -7.45 -16.74 -29.03
CA GLN A 48 -6.58 -17.34 -28.01
C GLN A 48 -5.22 -16.64 -27.92
N VAL A 49 -4.75 -16.01 -29.00
CA VAL A 49 -3.51 -15.22 -29.00
C VAL A 49 -3.59 -14.12 -27.95
N ASP A 50 -4.73 -13.44 -27.83
CA ASP A 50 -4.98 -12.43 -26.79
C ASP A 50 -4.86 -13.00 -25.37
N LYS A 51 -5.36 -14.22 -25.16
CA LYS A 51 -5.25 -14.91 -23.88
C LYS A 51 -3.81 -15.31 -23.57
N TRP A 52 -3.03 -15.75 -24.57
CA TRP A 52 -1.63 -16.10 -24.40
C TRP A 52 -0.77 -14.89 -24.05
N ILE A 53 -0.95 -13.77 -24.76
CA ILE A 53 -0.24 -12.51 -24.45
C ILE A 53 -0.52 -12.07 -23.02
N LYS A 54 -1.79 -12.12 -22.60
CA LYS A 54 -2.18 -11.76 -21.22
C LYS A 54 -1.54 -12.71 -20.19
N SER A 55 -1.56 -14.01 -20.48
CA SER A 55 -0.96 -15.02 -19.59
C SER A 55 0.55 -14.86 -19.47
N ASP A 56 1.26 -14.58 -20.56
CA ASP A 56 2.71 -14.38 -20.56
C ASP A 56 3.11 -13.11 -19.82
N TYR A 57 2.33 -12.04 -19.99
CA TYR A 57 2.50 -10.82 -19.22
C TYR A 57 2.33 -11.05 -17.70
N GLU A 58 1.29 -11.77 -17.28
CA GLU A 58 1.09 -12.11 -15.86
C GLU A 58 2.22 -13.00 -15.31
N ARG A 59 2.77 -13.88 -16.14
CA ARG A 59 3.92 -14.74 -15.79
C ARG A 59 5.17 -13.90 -15.55
N ALA A 60 5.52 -13.00 -16.46
CA ALA A 60 6.64 -12.08 -16.33
C ALA A 60 6.49 -11.17 -15.09
N ARG A 61 5.25 -10.72 -14.81
CA ARG A 61 4.91 -9.95 -13.60
C ARG A 61 5.25 -10.68 -12.31
N SER A 62 4.98 -11.98 -12.24
CA SER A 62 5.21 -12.80 -11.03
C SER A 62 6.69 -13.04 -10.72
N MET A 63 7.56 -12.98 -11.74
CA MET A 63 9.01 -13.19 -11.59
C MET A 63 9.75 -11.95 -11.06
N ALA A 64 9.18 -10.75 -11.23
CA ALA A 64 9.74 -9.49 -10.75
C ALA A 64 9.47 -9.28 -9.24
N LYS A 65 10.06 -10.12 -8.38
CA LYS A 65 9.95 -9.99 -6.92
C LYS A 65 10.62 -8.70 -6.44
N LEU A 66 9.97 -8.05 -5.47
CA LEU A 66 10.46 -6.86 -4.79
C LEU A 66 11.55 -7.20 -3.77
N PRO A 67 12.64 -6.42 -3.68
CA PRO A 67 13.58 -6.51 -2.56
C PRO A 67 12.90 -6.09 -1.25
N ASP A 68 13.29 -6.70 -0.13
CA ASP A 68 12.89 -6.24 1.20
C ASP A 68 13.83 -5.12 1.67
N PHE A 69 13.25 -4.04 2.18
CA PHE A 69 13.96 -2.87 2.67
C PHE A 69 13.58 -2.62 4.12
N SER A 70 14.34 -3.21 5.03
CA SER A 70 14.30 -2.89 6.46
C SER A 70 15.46 -1.96 6.78
N VAL A 71 15.17 -0.69 7.05
CA VAL A 71 16.15 0.27 7.56
C VAL A 71 15.85 0.46 9.03
N GLY A 72 16.81 0.16 9.91
CA GLY A 72 16.64 0.31 11.36
C GLY A 72 17.23 1.61 11.90
N ASN A 73 16.61 2.15 12.96
CA ASN A 73 17.05 3.30 13.76
C ASN A 73 16.99 4.68 13.07
N ILE A 74 16.08 4.90 12.12
CA ILE A 74 15.90 6.20 11.47
C ILE A 74 15.42 7.26 12.49
N GLY A 75 14.53 6.88 13.40
CA GLY A 75 14.05 7.79 14.44
C GLY A 75 15.18 8.35 15.33
N MET A 76 16.14 7.51 15.70
CA MET A 76 17.33 7.93 16.47
C MET A 76 18.23 8.85 15.65
N MET A 77 18.44 8.56 14.36
CA MET A 77 19.27 9.39 13.49
C MET A 77 18.68 10.80 13.27
N LEU A 78 17.35 10.91 13.15
CA LEU A 78 16.69 12.16 12.82
C LEU A 78 16.42 13.04 14.04
N PHE A 79 16.04 12.43 15.17
CA PHE A 79 15.53 13.15 16.33
C PHE A 79 16.35 12.95 17.60
N GLY A 80 17.32 12.01 17.60
CA GLY A 80 18.11 11.65 18.79
C GLY A 80 18.86 12.84 19.38
N GLU A 81 19.59 13.61 18.56
CA GLU A 81 20.36 14.77 19.04
C GLU A 81 19.46 15.86 19.65
N GLN A 82 18.35 16.19 18.97
CA GLN A 82 17.42 17.22 19.44
C GLN A 82 16.69 16.78 20.72
N ALA A 83 16.28 15.51 20.80
CA ALA A 83 15.64 14.94 21.98
C ALA A 83 16.60 14.91 23.18
N ALA A 84 17.83 14.43 22.98
CA ALA A 84 18.86 14.41 24.01
C ALA A 84 19.23 15.82 24.50
N GLY A 85 19.39 16.78 23.58
CA GLY A 85 19.68 18.18 23.93
C GLY A 85 18.58 18.84 24.77
N ARG A 86 17.30 18.63 24.40
CA ARG A 86 16.16 19.12 25.19
C ARG A 86 16.11 18.45 26.56
N PHE A 87 16.31 17.13 26.62
CA PHE A 87 16.33 16.41 27.89
C PHE A 87 17.44 16.92 28.82
N ASN A 88 18.65 17.12 28.32
CA ASN A 88 19.77 17.69 29.09
C ASN A 88 19.44 19.09 29.63
N THR A 89 18.70 19.91 28.88
CA THR A 89 18.25 21.22 29.34
C THR A 89 17.29 21.09 30.53
N TYR A 90 16.31 20.19 30.44
CA TYR A 90 15.37 19.94 31.54
C TYR A 90 16.03 19.29 32.76
N LEU A 91 17.02 18.42 32.56
CA LEU A 91 17.87 17.93 33.65
C LEU A 91 18.62 19.07 34.35
N GLY A 92 19.04 20.11 33.62
CA GLY A 92 19.61 21.32 34.21
C GLY A 92 18.64 22.03 35.17
N TYR A 93 17.35 22.12 34.82
CA TYR A 93 16.32 22.66 35.70
C TYR A 93 16.08 21.77 36.92
N ALA A 94 16.01 20.44 36.73
CA ALA A 94 15.89 19.49 37.84
C ALA A 94 17.10 19.58 38.79
N ALA A 95 18.31 19.68 38.25
CA ALA A 95 19.54 19.86 39.03
C ALA A 95 19.56 21.19 39.80
N THR A 96 18.99 22.25 39.23
CA THR A 96 18.85 23.54 39.91
C THR A 96 17.86 23.43 41.06
N ALA A 97 16.68 22.84 40.83
CA ALA A 97 15.69 22.58 41.88
C ALA A 97 16.30 21.76 43.02
N ARG A 98 17.01 20.66 42.69
CA ARG A 98 17.77 19.84 43.62
C ARG A 98 18.83 20.65 44.38
N LYS A 99 19.57 21.57 43.75
CA LYS A 99 20.56 22.40 44.44
C LYS A 99 19.94 23.25 45.56
N TYR A 100 18.77 23.83 45.30
CA TYR A 100 18.06 24.63 46.30
C TYR A 100 17.41 23.77 47.36
N ALA A 101 16.79 22.67 46.96
CA ALA A 101 16.13 21.74 47.86
C ALA A 101 17.18 21.01 48.75
N ASN A 102 18.37 20.68 48.27
CA ASN A 102 19.45 20.13 49.09
C ASN A 102 19.88 21.04 50.25
N LYS A 103 19.69 22.36 50.16
CA LYS A 103 19.92 23.29 51.28
C LYS A 103 18.92 23.11 52.42
N THR A 104 17.82 22.42 52.16
CA THR A 104 16.79 22.07 53.13
C THR A 104 16.93 20.63 53.61
N LYS A 105 18.03 19.95 53.23
CA LYS A 105 18.39 18.65 53.80
C LYS A 105 18.83 18.88 55.24
N SER A 106 18.22 18.16 56.16
CA SER A 106 18.57 18.24 57.57
C SER A 106 19.98 17.71 57.77
N ASP A 107 20.86 18.55 58.35
CA ASP A 107 22.14 18.09 58.83
C ASP A 107 21.91 17.10 59.97
N LYS A 108 22.36 15.86 59.79
CA LYS A 108 22.45 14.95 60.92
C LYS A 108 23.53 15.53 61.85
N PRO A 109 23.22 15.84 63.13
CA PRO A 109 24.27 16.21 64.06
C PRO A 109 25.27 15.05 64.12
N GLU A 110 26.55 15.39 63.99
CA GLU A 110 27.63 14.42 64.00
C GLU A 110 27.53 13.62 65.32
N LYS A 111 27.57 12.29 65.25
CA LYS A 111 27.60 11.45 66.47
C LYS A 111 28.99 11.60 67.10
N VAL A 112 29.20 12.70 67.82
CA VAL A 112 30.43 12.95 68.55
C VAL A 112 30.53 11.88 69.64
N LYS A 113 31.55 11.03 69.57
CA LYS A 113 31.90 10.17 70.71
C LYS A 113 32.54 11.07 71.76
N PRO A 114 31.95 11.20 72.97
CA PRO A 114 32.55 12.05 73.98
C PRO A 114 33.95 11.53 74.35
N PRO A 115 34.93 12.41 74.60
CA PRO A 115 36.22 12.01 75.14
C PRO A 115 36.05 11.19 76.43
N ARG A 116 36.89 10.17 76.65
CA ARG A 116 36.82 9.33 77.87
C ARG A 116 36.79 10.22 79.12
N LEU A 117 35.89 9.91 80.04
CA LEU A 117 35.67 10.61 81.32
C LEU A 117 35.13 12.06 81.21
N LYS A 118 34.66 12.50 80.04
CA LYS A 118 33.86 13.73 79.91
C LYS A 118 32.39 13.39 79.65
N GLY A 119 31.49 14.10 80.33
CA GLY A 119 30.06 14.07 80.02
C GLY A 119 29.76 14.71 78.67
N GLN A 120 28.57 14.46 78.13
CA GLN A 120 28.04 15.11 76.93
C GLN A 120 26.70 15.75 77.27
N ASP A 121 26.54 17.02 76.90
CA ASP A 121 25.24 17.66 76.92
C ASP A 121 24.45 17.17 75.71
N ILE A 122 23.34 16.48 75.97
CA ILE A 122 22.40 16.02 74.95
C ILE A 122 21.24 17.01 74.94
N PRO A 123 21.11 17.86 73.90
CA PRO A 123 19.96 18.74 73.80
C PRO A 123 18.71 17.90 73.58
N PHE A 124 17.76 18.01 74.52
CA PHE A 124 16.42 17.47 74.35
C PHE A 124 15.58 18.49 73.57
N PRO A 125 15.08 18.17 72.36
CA PRO A 125 14.18 19.07 71.67
C PRO A 125 12.90 19.28 72.50
N ASP A 126 12.45 20.53 72.58
CA ASP A 126 11.19 20.90 73.24
C ASP A 126 10.02 20.08 72.64
N LYS A 127 9.03 19.71 73.45
CA LYS A 127 7.78 19.07 72.97
C LYS A 127 7.08 19.91 71.91
N ASN A 128 7.28 21.23 71.93
CA ASN A 128 6.77 22.18 70.95
C ASN A 128 7.83 22.65 69.95
N ALA A 129 8.95 21.93 69.81
CA ALA A 129 9.96 22.23 68.82
C ALA A 129 9.30 22.42 67.44
N ARG A 130 9.81 23.36 66.67
CA ARG A 130 9.39 23.63 65.31
C ARG A 130 10.63 23.66 64.44
N PRO A 131 10.50 23.35 63.14
CA PRO A 131 11.55 23.69 62.19
C PRO A 131 11.83 25.20 62.25
N ASP A 132 13.09 25.61 62.03
CA ASP A 132 13.44 27.03 62.01
C ASP A 132 12.75 27.73 60.83
N PHE A 133 12.44 26.98 59.78
CA PHE A 133 11.70 27.46 58.62
C PHE A 133 10.68 26.44 58.09
N TRP A 134 9.41 26.84 57.97
CA TRP A 134 8.39 26.00 57.32
C TRP A 134 7.30 26.82 56.63
N ILE A 135 7.31 26.79 55.30
CA ILE A 135 6.17 27.19 54.47
C ILE A 135 5.27 25.98 54.30
N LYS A 136 4.11 26.00 54.96
CA LYS A 136 3.12 24.93 54.87
C LYS A 136 2.48 24.84 53.49
N ARG A 137 2.19 25.99 52.89
CA ARG A 137 1.56 26.11 51.58
C ARG A 137 2.02 27.40 50.91
N LEU A 138 2.46 27.29 49.66
CA LEU A 138 2.82 28.36 48.77
C LEU A 138 1.94 28.24 47.52
N SER A 139 0.99 29.16 47.32
CA SER A 139 0.21 29.22 46.10
C SER A 139 0.95 30.04 45.05
N LEU A 140 0.98 29.54 43.81
CA LEU A 140 1.68 30.14 42.69
C LEU A 140 0.71 30.37 41.54
N SER A 141 0.83 31.50 40.87
CA SER A 141 0.18 31.76 39.59
C SER A 141 1.06 32.65 38.73
N GLY A 142 0.91 32.55 37.42
CA GLY A 142 1.68 33.35 36.48
C GLY A 142 1.32 33.05 35.04
N GLN A 143 1.96 33.77 34.12
CA GLN A 143 1.82 33.54 32.69
C GLN A 143 3.21 33.60 32.06
N THR A 144 3.52 32.63 31.20
CA THR A 144 4.76 32.61 30.44
C THR A 144 4.68 33.56 29.24
N SER A 145 5.82 33.85 28.61
CA SER A 145 5.87 34.66 27.39
C SER A 145 5.11 34.05 26.21
N ASP A 146 4.97 32.73 26.16
CA ASP A 146 4.16 32.00 25.18
C ASP A 146 2.68 31.87 25.60
N GLN A 147 2.25 32.68 26.57
CA GLN A 147 0.87 32.80 27.05
C GLN A 147 0.33 31.58 27.78
N LEU A 148 1.18 30.64 28.21
CA LEU A 148 0.77 29.52 29.07
C LEU A 148 0.47 30.08 30.48
N LYS A 149 -0.80 30.05 30.87
CA LYS A 149 -1.27 30.48 32.18
C LYS A 149 -1.02 29.34 33.16
N LEU A 150 -0.19 29.57 34.17
CA LEU A 150 0.21 28.60 35.19
C LEU A 150 -0.50 28.92 36.51
N LYS A 151 -0.87 27.87 37.24
CA LYS A 151 -1.33 27.94 38.63
C LYS A 151 -0.94 26.66 39.37
N GLY A 152 -0.72 26.74 40.67
CA GLY A 152 -0.37 25.57 41.44
C GLY A 152 -0.10 25.87 42.90
N GLU A 153 0.38 24.85 43.60
CA GLU A 153 0.85 24.99 44.96
C GLU A 153 2.08 24.15 45.25
N VAL A 154 2.88 24.62 46.18
CA VAL A 154 3.98 23.88 46.80
C VAL A 154 3.70 23.78 48.28
N ILE A 155 3.72 22.58 48.82
CA ILE A 155 3.46 22.32 50.24
C ILE A 155 4.71 21.79 50.94
N ASN A 156 4.80 22.09 52.23
CA ASN A 156 5.85 21.60 53.12
C ASN A 156 7.28 21.94 52.66
N ILE A 157 7.53 23.19 52.25
CA ILE A 157 8.91 23.68 52.10
C ILE A 157 9.44 23.93 53.50
N THR A 158 10.38 23.11 53.96
CA THR A 158 10.97 23.20 55.30
C THR A 158 12.45 22.86 55.26
N ASP A 159 13.22 23.46 56.15
CA ASP A 159 14.61 23.10 56.47
C ASP A 159 14.74 21.74 57.17
N ASN A 160 13.64 21.17 57.71
CA ASN A 160 13.67 19.89 58.40
C ASN A 160 12.48 18.97 58.08
N GLN A 161 12.58 18.25 56.95
CA GLN A 161 11.56 17.28 56.54
C GLN A 161 11.45 16.08 57.50
N GLN A 162 12.55 15.66 58.14
CA GLN A 162 12.54 14.58 59.13
C GLN A 162 11.69 14.95 60.34
N PHE A 163 11.80 16.20 60.81
CA PHE A 163 11.03 16.72 61.92
C PHE A 163 9.52 16.72 61.63
N ILE A 164 9.10 17.22 60.47
CA ILE A 164 7.67 17.28 60.12
C ILE A 164 7.11 15.95 59.57
N GLY A 165 7.99 14.98 59.25
CA GLY A 165 7.62 13.68 58.71
C GLY A 165 7.03 13.69 57.30
N LYS A 166 7.10 14.80 56.57
CA LYS A 166 6.48 15.00 55.24
C LYS A 166 7.50 15.49 54.21
N PRO A 167 7.41 15.03 52.94
CA PRO A 167 8.22 15.58 51.85
C PRO A 167 7.67 16.93 51.39
N THR A 168 8.47 17.64 50.60
CA THR A 168 8.01 18.81 49.85
C THR A 168 7.34 18.33 48.56
N GLU A 169 6.13 18.80 48.29
CA GLU A 169 5.34 18.40 47.11
C GLU A 169 4.93 19.65 46.32
N ALA A 170 4.99 19.57 45.00
CA ALA A 170 4.54 20.63 44.10
C ALA A 170 3.55 20.07 43.07
N ASP A 171 2.37 20.69 43.01
CA ASP A 171 1.35 20.45 41.98
C ASP A 171 1.18 21.74 41.18
N ILE A 172 1.50 21.68 39.90
CA ILE A 172 1.43 22.82 38.98
C ILE A 172 0.63 22.41 37.75
N SER A 173 -0.38 23.22 37.42
CA SER A 173 -1.17 23.08 36.20
C SER A 173 -1.02 24.30 35.31
N GLY A 174 -1.19 24.09 34.01
CA GLY A 174 -1.10 25.14 33.01
C GLY A 174 -2.10 24.98 31.89
N THR A 175 -2.60 26.09 31.36
CA THR A 175 -3.50 26.10 30.19
C THR A 175 -3.13 27.24 29.26
N ARG A 176 -3.22 27.00 27.95
CA ARG A 176 -3.05 28.03 26.92
C ARG A 176 -4.25 28.04 25.99
N ASP A 177 -4.51 29.20 25.40
CA ASP A 177 -5.73 29.44 24.61
C ASP A 177 -5.79 28.60 23.31
N ASP A 178 -4.66 28.04 22.86
CA ASP A 178 -4.59 27.10 21.73
C ASP A 178 -4.92 25.65 22.11
N GLY A 179 -5.36 25.40 23.35
CA GLY A 179 -5.76 24.09 23.85
C GLY A 179 -4.65 23.32 24.55
N ALA A 180 -3.44 23.87 24.66
CA ALA A 180 -2.35 23.21 25.37
C ALA A 180 -2.61 23.13 26.88
N GLN A 181 -2.35 21.97 27.48
CA GLN A 181 -2.55 21.71 28.92
C GLN A 181 -1.30 21.08 29.52
N LEU A 182 -0.82 21.66 30.61
CA LEU A 182 0.32 21.19 31.39
C LEU A 182 -0.14 20.69 32.76
N SER A 183 0.40 19.57 33.21
CA SER A 183 0.37 19.12 34.60
C SER A 183 1.77 18.69 35.00
N LEU A 184 2.25 19.18 36.13
CA LEU A 184 3.52 18.83 36.75
C LEU A 184 3.25 18.45 38.20
N ASN A 185 3.65 17.23 38.55
CA ASN A 185 3.67 16.74 39.92
C ASN A 185 5.13 16.46 40.29
N ALA A 186 5.64 17.15 41.31
CA ALA A 186 6.99 16.92 41.81
C ALA A 186 6.99 16.60 43.30
N VAL A 187 7.83 15.66 43.72
CA VAL A 187 8.03 15.28 45.12
C VAL A 187 9.53 15.33 45.41
N PHE A 188 9.91 15.98 46.50
CA PHE A 188 11.26 16.07 47.02
C PHE A 188 11.29 15.47 48.42
N ASP A 189 11.78 14.23 48.54
CA ASP A 189 11.83 13.48 49.79
C ASP A 189 13.27 13.29 50.26
N TYR A 190 13.64 14.07 51.26
CA TYR A 190 14.96 14.09 51.89
C TYR A 190 14.94 13.57 53.33
N ARG A 191 13.87 12.84 53.69
CA ARG A 191 13.75 12.23 55.03
C ARG A 191 14.75 11.07 55.21
N ASN A 192 15.12 10.40 54.12
CA ASN A 192 16.02 9.25 54.13
C ASN A 192 17.47 9.64 53.81
N GLU A 193 18.42 8.70 54.02
CA GLU A 193 19.85 8.93 53.73
C GLU A 193 20.11 9.22 52.26
N LEU A 194 19.42 8.47 51.38
CA LEU A 194 19.38 8.71 49.94
C LEU A 194 18.19 9.62 49.62
N PRO A 195 18.44 10.85 49.16
CA PRO A 195 17.42 11.74 48.63
C PRO A 195 16.67 11.08 47.47
N MET A 196 15.34 11.17 47.47
CA MET A 196 14.51 10.72 46.37
C MET A 196 13.65 11.87 45.84
N GLU A 197 13.70 12.06 44.53
CA GLU A 197 12.93 13.08 43.83
C GLU A 197 12.18 12.43 42.67
N THR A 198 10.92 12.82 42.50
CA THR A 198 10.11 12.38 41.36
C THR A 198 9.50 13.56 40.65
N TYR A 199 9.52 13.54 39.32
CA TYR A 199 8.86 14.52 38.47
C TYR A 199 7.99 13.78 37.46
N ASN A 200 6.69 14.07 37.47
CA ASN A 200 5.74 13.58 36.49
C ASN A 200 5.18 14.79 35.74
N VAL A 201 5.42 14.83 34.43
CA VAL A 201 5.00 15.92 33.55
C VAL A 201 4.09 15.37 32.48
N ASN A 202 2.92 15.96 32.32
CA ASN A 202 2.01 15.71 31.21
C ASN A 202 1.76 17.04 30.49
N PHE A 203 2.22 17.17 29.25
CA PHE A 203 1.99 18.35 28.43
C PHE A 203 1.32 17.96 27.13
N THR A 204 0.04 18.26 27.00
CA THR A 204 -0.82 17.81 25.89
C THR A 204 -1.29 18.99 25.06
N GLY A 205 -1.67 18.70 23.81
CA GLY A 205 -2.33 19.68 22.95
C GLY A 205 -1.45 20.85 22.50
N PHE A 206 -0.12 20.81 22.70
CA PHE A 206 0.73 21.94 22.34
C PHE A 206 0.95 22.02 20.82
N SER A 207 0.95 23.23 20.28
CA SER A 207 1.24 23.45 18.86
C SER A 207 2.69 23.13 18.54
N MET A 208 2.89 22.34 17.48
CA MET A 208 4.20 22.06 16.91
C MET A 208 4.50 22.93 15.68
N ALA A 209 3.62 23.87 15.35
CA ALA A 209 3.81 24.76 14.21
C ALA A 209 5.13 25.54 14.33
N ASN A 210 5.84 25.65 13.21
CA ASN A 210 7.16 26.27 13.08
C ASN A 210 8.28 25.62 13.91
N THR A 211 8.11 24.36 14.35
CA THR A 211 9.20 23.62 14.99
C THR A 211 10.27 23.29 13.96
N GLN A 212 11.48 23.82 14.16
CA GLN A 212 12.65 23.52 13.34
C GLN A 212 13.10 22.07 13.56
N LEU A 213 13.32 21.33 12.47
CA LEU A 213 13.72 19.93 12.49
C LEU A 213 15.16 19.75 12.01
N SER A 214 15.45 20.07 10.75
CA SER A 214 16.77 19.85 10.15
C SER A 214 17.18 21.02 9.27
N LYS A 215 18.50 21.16 9.07
CA LYS A 215 19.08 22.05 8.06
C LYS A 215 19.41 21.31 6.75
N SER A 216 19.21 19.98 6.72
CA SER A 216 19.47 19.15 5.54
C SER A 216 18.50 19.48 4.41
N SER A 217 18.99 19.46 3.15
CA SER A 217 18.15 19.61 1.96
C SER A 217 17.27 18.39 1.68
N MET A 218 17.58 17.23 2.28
CA MET A 218 16.84 15.98 2.08
C MET A 218 15.74 15.75 3.12
N LEU A 219 15.79 16.48 4.25
CA LEU A 219 14.84 16.35 5.35
C LEU A 219 13.90 17.57 5.40
N PRO A 220 12.74 17.43 6.06
CA PRO A 220 11.91 18.57 6.40
C PRO A 220 12.72 19.64 7.13
N ASN A 221 12.55 20.88 6.71
CA ASN A 221 13.15 22.03 7.38
C ASN A 221 12.44 22.27 8.72
N LYS A 222 11.12 22.32 8.69
CA LYS A 222 10.27 22.56 9.87
C LYS A 222 8.93 21.86 9.76
N LEU A 223 8.20 21.83 10.86
CA LEU A 223 6.77 21.50 10.89
C LEU A 223 5.97 22.76 10.56
N LYS A 224 5.12 22.68 9.53
CA LYS A 224 4.13 23.71 9.22
C LYS A 224 2.99 23.71 10.24
N THR A 225 2.49 22.51 10.56
CA THR A 225 1.45 22.28 11.58
C THR A 225 1.71 20.97 12.31
N GLY A 226 1.06 20.83 13.47
CA GLY A 226 1.07 19.60 14.25
C GLY A 226 0.62 19.87 15.68
N THR A 227 0.16 18.84 16.35
CA THR A 227 -0.16 18.87 17.78
C THR A 227 0.67 17.82 18.50
N GLY A 228 1.34 18.22 19.57
CA GLY A 228 2.21 17.36 20.37
C GLY A 228 1.59 17.02 21.71
N ASN A 229 1.92 15.82 22.19
CA ASN A 229 1.66 15.36 23.54
C ASN A 229 2.94 14.73 24.09
N VAL A 230 3.28 15.08 25.33
CA VAL A 230 4.45 14.57 26.05
C VAL A 230 4.00 14.09 27.42
N LEU A 231 4.31 12.84 27.74
CA LEU A 231 4.26 12.31 29.08
C LEU A 231 5.69 11.98 29.52
N THR A 232 6.10 12.48 30.68
CA THR A 232 7.43 12.26 31.23
C THR A 232 7.33 11.80 32.68
N SER A 233 8.12 10.80 33.01
CA SER A 233 8.39 10.41 34.40
C SER A 233 9.91 10.45 34.61
N LEU A 234 10.35 11.09 35.68
CA LEU A 234 11.74 11.18 36.08
C LEU A 234 11.83 10.85 37.56
N LYS A 235 12.68 9.88 37.91
CA LYS A 235 13.04 9.55 39.28
C LYS A 235 14.54 9.77 39.44
N LEU A 236 14.89 10.53 40.47
CA LEU A 236 16.27 10.73 40.90
C LEU A 236 16.43 10.15 42.30
N GLU A 237 17.42 9.29 42.51
CA GLU A 237 17.68 8.62 43.79
C GLU A 237 19.17 8.68 44.09
N GLY A 238 19.57 9.55 45.02
CA GLY A 238 20.97 9.95 45.13
C GLY A 238 21.48 10.48 43.79
N GLU A 239 22.54 9.87 43.25
CA GLU A 239 23.10 10.20 41.93
C GLU A 239 22.43 9.46 40.77
N SER A 240 21.62 8.44 41.05
CA SER A 240 20.95 7.66 40.01
C SER A 240 19.82 8.46 39.37
N ILE A 241 19.79 8.41 38.05
CA ILE A 241 18.78 9.01 37.19
C ILE A 241 18.04 7.88 36.48
N LYS A 242 16.71 7.89 36.51
CA LYS A 242 15.85 7.03 35.69
C LYS A 242 14.69 7.85 35.14
N GLY A 243 14.54 7.87 33.83
CA GLY A 243 13.52 8.64 33.14
C GLY A 243 12.87 7.86 32.01
N LYS A 244 11.60 8.16 31.76
CA LYS A 244 10.84 7.71 30.60
C LYS A 244 10.10 8.90 30.00
N ILE A 245 10.18 9.07 28.69
CA ILE A 245 9.48 10.10 27.94
C ILE A 245 8.69 9.41 26.84
N ASP A 246 7.37 9.56 26.86
CA ASP A 246 6.47 9.16 25.79
C ASP A 246 6.04 10.43 25.04
N PHE A 247 6.31 10.49 23.74
CA PHE A 247 5.92 11.60 22.88
C PHE A 247 5.02 11.10 21.75
N VAL A 248 3.96 11.84 21.47
CA VAL A 248 3.09 11.64 20.31
C VAL A 248 2.86 12.96 19.60
N GLY A 249 3.28 13.03 18.34
CA GLY A 249 2.95 14.11 17.42
C GLY A 249 1.88 13.66 16.43
N ASP A 250 0.82 14.43 16.28
CA ASP A 250 -0.30 14.13 15.39
C ASP A 250 -0.60 15.32 14.46
N LYS A 251 -1.33 15.05 13.36
CA LYS A 251 -1.70 16.02 12.32
C LYS A 251 -0.48 16.79 11.77
N LEU A 252 0.63 16.07 11.62
CA LEU A 252 1.90 16.64 11.18
C LEU A 252 1.83 17.03 9.71
N VAL A 253 2.30 18.24 9.42
CA VAL A 253 2.55 18.72 8.07
C VAL A 253 3.97 19.24 8.01
N PHE A 254 4.78 18.63 7.17
CA PHE A 254 6.18 18.99 6.98
C PHE A 254 6.32 20.09 5.94
N GLU A 255 7.27 21.00 6.15
CA GLU A 255 7.71 21.97 5.16
C GLU A 255 9.16 21.67 4.79
N PHE A 256 9.43 21.51 3.49
CA PHE A 256 10.76 21.23 2.97
C PHE A 256 11.36 22.46 2.32
N ASN A 257 12.70 22.54 2.32
CA ASN A 257 13.40 23.58 1.56
C ASN A 257 13.13 23.40 0.05
N GLU A 258 12.88 24.51 -0.65
CA GLU A 258 12.55 24.57 -2.09
C GLU A 258 13.70 24.11 -3.02
N ALA A 259 14.90 23.90 -2.48
CA ALA A 259 16.10 23.73 -3.30
C ALA A 259 16.24 22.31 -3.90
N LYS A 260 16.24 22.26 -5.25
CA LYS A 260 16.87 21.26 -6.14
C LYS A 260 16.28 19.84 -6.24
N ALA A 261 15.23 19.49 -5.51
CA ALA A 261 14.59 18.16 -5.54
C ALA A 261 14.03 17.71 -6.92
N LYS A 262 13.97 18.59 -7.92
CA LYS A 262 13.47 18.24 -9.25
C LYS A 262 14.42 17.37 -10.09
N LYS A 263 15.68 17.18 -9.67
CA LYS A 263 16.68 16.44 -10.48
C LYS A 263 16.87 14.97 -10.09
N ASN A 264 16.57 14.58 -8.85
CA ASN A 264 16.87 13.23 -8.35
C ASN A 264 15.60 12.49 -7.92
N LYS A 265 15.30 11.36 -8.58
CA LYS A 265 14.12 10.53 -8.32
C LYS A 265 14.11 9.94 -6.91
N ILE A 266 15.28 9.64 -6.34
CA ILE A 266 15.41 9.10 -4.97
C ILE A 266 15.01 10.16 -3.93
N GLU A 267 15.42 11.41 -4.15
CA GLU A 267 15.06 12.52 -3.26
C GLU A 267 13.56 12.81 -3.27
N GLN A 268 12.91 12.67 -4.44
CA GLN A 268 11.45 12.79 -4.54
C GLN A 268 10.74 11.67 -3.77
N ILE A 269 11.21 10.43 -3.90
CA ILE A 269 10.65 9.29 -3.16
C ILE A 269 10.77 9.53 -1.64
N ILE A 270 11.93 9.96 -1.15
CA ILE A 270 12.14 10.25 0.28
C ILE A 270 11.17 11.35 0.75
N ARG A 271 11.00 12.42 -0.04
CA ARG A 271 10.07 13.51 0.29
C ARG A 271 8.62 13.04 0.32
N ASP A 272 8.17 12.31 -0.69
CA ASP A 272 6.81 11.76 -0.76
C ASP A 272 6.52 10.86 0.46
N VAL A 273 7.50 10.05 0.87
CA VAL A 273 7.39 9.19 2.05
C VAL A 273 7.23 10.02 3.32
N LEU A 274 8.12 11.00 3.53
CA LEU A 274 8.09 11.84 4.72
C LEU A 274 6.85 12.75 4.77
N GLU A 275 6.36 13.25 3.63
CA GLU A 275 5.10 14.00 3.52
C GLU A 275 3.87 13.15 3.91
N GLY A 276 3.94 11.84 3.65
CA GLY A 276 2.91 10.87 4.02
C GLY A 276 2.79 10.64 5.53
N ILE A 277 3.84 10.91 6.30
CA ILE A 277 3.84 10.70 7.75
C ILE A 277 2.97 11.77 8.42
N LYS A 278 1.88 11.35 9.08
CA LYS A 278 0.97 12.26 9.81
C LYS A 278 1.06 12.14 11.33
N LYS A 279 1.58 11.01 11.81
CA LYS A 279 1.72 10.70 13.21
C LYS A 279 3.12 10.17 13.48
N ILE A 280 3.76 10.69 14.52
CA ILE A 280 5.06 10.21 14.99
C ILE A 280 4.96 9.90 16.48
N GLU A 281 5.52 8.76 16.86
CA GLU A 281 5.59 8.30 18.23
C GLU A 281 7.05 8.05 18.60
N PHE A 282 7.44 8.53 19.78
CA PHE A 282 8.75 8.28 20.35
C PHE A 282 8.61 7.82 21.79
N ILE A 283 9.40 6.82 22.16
CA ILE A 283 9.58 6.43 23.55
C ILE A 283 11.07 6.53 23.84
N ALA A 284 11.44 7.43 24.74
CA ALA A 284 12.81 7.57 25.22
C ALA A 284 12.94 7.04 26.65
N TYR A 285 14.00 6.30 26.90
CA TYR A 285 14.42 5.86 28.22
C TYR A 285 15.78 6.48 28.54
N VAL A 286 15.92 6.97 29.76
CA VAL A 286 17.17 7.52 30.26
C VAL A 286 17.52 6.85 31.57
N SER A 287 18.74 6.38 31.71
CA SER A 287 19.21 5.80 32.97
C SER A 287 20.70 6.03 33.17
N GLY A 288 21.16 6.11 34.42
CA GLY A 288 22.59 6.21 34.72
C GLY A 288 22.85 7.22 35.83
N THR A 289 23.97 7.92 35.74
CA THR A 289 24.35 9.03 36.62
C THR A 289 24.45 10.32 35.82
N ARG A 290 24.69 11.46 36.47
CA ARG A 290 24.82 12.74 35.77
C ARG A 290 25.96 12.77 34.73
N ASP A 291 27.04 12.07 35.02
CA ASP A 291 28.25 12.07 34.20
C ASP A 291 28.28 10.90 33.18
N ASP A 292 27.42 9.90 33.36
CA ASP A 292 27.29 8.73 32.48
C ASP A 292 25.81 8.37 32.31
N LEU A 293 25.17 8.97 31.30
CA LEU A 293 23.76 8.75 30.95
C LEU A 293 23.63 7.81 29.74
N ASP A 294 22.95 6.69 29.93
CA ASP A 294 22.44 5.85 28.84
C ASP A 294 21.10 6.41 28.35
N PHE A 295 21.03 6.73 27.05
CA PHE A 295 19.84 7.24 26.37
C PHE A 295 19.42 6.29 25.27
N ARG A 296 18.20 5.76 25.38
CA ARG A 296 17.60 4.85 24.38
C ARG A 296 16.34 5.48 23.81
N LEU A 297 16.19 5.45 22.49
CA LEU A 297 15.03 6.00 21.79
C LEU A 297 14.45 4.95 20.84
N SER A 298 13.16 4.71 20.96
CA SER A 298 12.36 3.91 20.03
C SER A 298 11.37 4.80 19.29
N SER A 299 11.11 4.49 18.01
CA SER A 299 10.18 5.26 17.18
C SER A 299 9.40 4.38 16.20
N ASN A 300 8.18 4.79 15.86
CA ASN A 300 7.41 4.20 14.77
C ASN A 300 7.90 4.62 13.37
N LEU A 301 8.88 5.54 13.28
CA LEU A 301 9.34 6.08 12.00
C LEU A 301 9.93 5.03 11.06
N ASP A 302 10.60 4.01 11.57
CA ASP A 302 11.19 2.96 10.75
C ASP A 302 10.10 2.20 9.99
N GLU A 303 8.99 1.90 10.68
CA GLU A 303 7.81 1.23 10.09
C GLU A 303 7.10 2.13 9.08
N GLU A 304 6.84 3.40 9.44
CA GLU A 304 6.16 4.35 8.56
C GLU A 304 6.98 4.66 7.29
N ILE A 305 8.31 4.79 7.42
CA ILE A 305 9.20 5.01 6.29
C ILE A 305 9.29 3.75 5.42
N SER A 306 9.42 2.56 6.00
CA SER A 306 9.44 1.31 5.23
C SER A 306 8.13 1.12 4.46
N LYS A 307 6.99 1.36 5.11
CA LYS A 307 5.65 1.29 4.49
C LYS A 307 5.51 2.30 3.36
N GLY A 308 5.91 3.55 3.59
CA GLY A 308 5.90 4.60 2.57
C GLY A 308 6.79 4.24 1.37
N LEU A 309 8.00 3.75 1.63
CA LEU A 309 8.93 3.35 0.57
C LEU A 309 8.38 2.18 -0.24
N LYS A 310 7.84 1.14 0.42
CA LYS A 310 7.17 0.01 -0.24
C LYS A 310 6.01 0.49 -1.12
N ALA A 311 5.19 1.42 -0.64
CA ALA A 311 4.09 2.00 -1.41
C ALA A 311 4.59 2.81 -2.62
N SER A 312 5.64 3.62 -2.44
CA SER A 312 6.24 4.42 -3.52
C SER A 312 6.86 3.56 -4.61
N ILE A 313 7.60 2.51 -4.24
CA ILE A 313 8.16 1.53 -5.19
C ILE A 313 7.02 0.77 -5.90
N ALA A 314 5.99 0.33 -5.17
CA ALA A 314 4.84 -0.33 -5.78
C ALA A 314 4.17 0.56 -6.83
N LYS A 315 4.02 1.86 -6.55
CA LYS A 315 3.48 2.84 -7.50
C LYS A 315 4.37 2.99 -8.75
N GLU A 316 5.69 3.07 -8.58
CA GLU A 316 6.63 3.17 -9.71
C GLU A 316 6.63 1.87 -10.54
N ILE A 317 6.50 0.71 -9.90
CA ILE A 317 6.35 -0.58 -10.58
C ILE A 317 5.05 -0.63 -11.37
N GLU A 318 3.92 -0.22 -10.80
CA GLU A 318 2.65 -0.15 -11.54
C GLU A 318 2.72 0.82 -12.72
N ALA A 319 3.42 1.95 -12.56
CA ALA A 319 3.65 2.88 -13.67
C ALA A 319 4.55 2.26 -14.77
N ALA A 320 5.59 1.53 -14.40
CA ALA A 320 6.45 0.80 -15.34
C ALA A 320 5.68 -0.34 -16.03
N ARG A 321 4.86 -1.09 -15.29
CA ARG A 321 3.95 -2.14 -15.78
C ARG A 321 3.04 -1.60 -16.87
N LYS A 322 2.33 -0.50 -16.59
CA LYS A 322 1.45 0.14 -17.56
C LYS A 322 2.19 0.58 -18.83
N LYS A 323 3.42 1.07 -18.71
CA LYS A 323 4.26 1.42 -19.88
C LYS A 323 4.66 0.20 -20.70
N ILE A 324 4.97 -0.92 -20.04
CA ILE A 324 5.31 -2.18 -20.71
C ILE A 324 4.07 -2.73 -21.43
N GLU A 325 2.91 -2.78 -20.76
CA GLU A 325 1.62 -3.18 -21.37
C GLU A 325 1.33 -2.35 -22.62
N GLN A 326 1.42 -1.02 -22.51
CA GLN A 326 1.20 -0.12 -23.66
C GLN A 326 2.16 -0.40 -24.82
N ARG A 327 3.42 -0.76 -24.54
CA ARG A 327 4.39 -1.08 -25.58
C ARG A 327 4.14 -2.44 -26.21
N ILE A 328 3.80 -3.45 -25.41
CA ILE A 328 3.41 -4.78 -25.88
C ILE A 328 2.15 -4.66 -26.75
N ASP A 329 1.11 -3.99 -26.28
CA ASP A 329 -0.13 -3.79 -27.03
C ASP A 329 0.12 -3.06 -28.36
N LYS A 330 1.03 -2.08 -28.37
CA LYS A 330 1.39 -1.36 -29.59
C LYS A 330 2.14 -2.25 -30.60
N GLU A 331 3.13 -3.02 -30.15
CA GLU A 331 3.90 -3.91 -31.03
C GLU A 331 3.03 -5.08 -31.53
N VAL A 332 2.26 -5.68 -30.63
CA VAL A 332 1.38 -6.82 -30.93
C VAL A 332 0.17 -6.40 -31.76
N GLY A 333 -0.38 -5.19 -31.55
CA GLY A 333 -1.48 -4.65 -32.34
C GLY A 333 -1.18 -4.65 -33.84
N LYS A 334 0.06 -4.30 -34.22
CA LYS A 334 0.51 -4.35 -35.62
C LYS A 334 0.48 -5.77 -36.18
N TYR A 335 0.98 -6.76 -35.44
CA TYR A 335 0.96 -8.15 -35.90
C TYR A 335 -0.46 -8.73 -35.91
N ARG A 336 -1.33 -8.33 -34.98
CA ARG A 336 -2.76 -8.69 -34.96
C ARG A 336 -3.45 -8.21 -36.24
N GLU A 337 -3.27 -6.95 -36.60
CA GLU A 337 -3.87 -6.38 -37.81
C GLU A 337 -3.39 -7.10 -39.08
N GLN A 338 -2.09 -7.37 -39.19
CA GLN A 338 -1.52 -8.12 -40.31
C GLN A 338 -2.09 -9.55 -40.41
N LEU A 339 -2.28 -10.22 -39.27
CA LEU A 339 -2.77 -11.59 -39.24
C LEU A 339 -4.27 -11.66 -39.57
N ASP A 340 -5.06 -10.70 -39.08
CA ASP A 340 -6.48 -10.55 -39.44
C ASP A 340 -6.67 -10.26 -40.94
N GLU A 341 -5.79 -9.45 -41.53
CA GLU A 341 -5.82 -9.13 -42.95
C GLU A 341 -5.52 -10.35 -43.82
N VAL A 342 -4.47 -11.12 -43.48
CA VAL A 342 -4.11 -12.37 -44.18
C VAL A 342 -5.25 -13.40 -44.09
N VAL A 343 -5.89 -13.53 -42.93
CA VAL A 343 -6.99 -14.49 -42.73
C VAL A 343 -8.22 -14.09 -43.55
N LYS A 344 -8.59 -12.80 -43.57
CA LYS A 344 -9.70 -12.31 -44.40
C LYS A 344 -9.43 -12.46 -45.89
N ASP A 345 -8.22 -12.15 -46.34
CA ASP A 345 -7.85 -12.28 -47.76
C ASP A 345 -7.94 -13.75 -48.22
N LYS A 346 -7.39 -14.68 -47.42
CA LYS A 346 -7.45 -16.11 -47.71
C LYS A 346 -8.86 -16.69 -47.63
N GLU A 347 -9.68 -16.22 -46.71
CA GLU A 347 -11.10 -16.56 -46.64
C GLU A 347 -11.83 -16.14 -47.92
N ALA A 348 -11.66 -14.88 -48.34
CA ALA A 348 -12.30 -14.35 -49.54
C ALA A 348 -11.90 -15.14 -50.80
N GLN A 349 -10.62 -15.49 -50.92
CA GLN A 349 -10.09 -16.33 -52.01
C GLN A 349 -10.74 -17.72 -52.03
N LEU A 350 -10.75 -18.42 -50.88
CA LEU A 350 -11.29 -19.77 -50.79
C LEU A 350 -12.81 -19.81 -50.97
N LYS A 351 -13.54 -18.81 -50.46
CA LYS A 351 -14.99 -18.70 -50.66
C LYS A 351 -15.35 -18.47 -52.12
N ALA A 352 -14.63 -17.58 -52.80
CA ALA A 352 -14.81 -17.33 -54.23
C ALA A 352 -14.49 -18.56 -55.08
N GLU A 353 -13.52 -19.38 -54.67
CA GLU A 353 -13.18 -20.64 -55.34
C GLU A 353 -14.26 -21.70 -55.11
N LEU A 354 -14.76 -21.86 -53.89
CA LEU A 354 -15.89 -22.72 -53.56
C LEU A 354 -17.14 -22.35 -54.36
N ASP A 355 -17.52 -21.07 -54.41
CA ASP A 355 -18.70 -20.61 -55.15
C ASP A 355 -18.61 -20.92 -56.66
N LYS A 356 -17.41 -20.85 -57.26
CA LYS A 356 -17.18 -21.30 -58.65
C LYS A 356 -17.40 -22.81 -58.84
N TYR A 357 -17.03 -23.63 -57.86
CA TYR A 357 -17.27 -25.07 -57.90
C TYR A 357 -18.76 -25.40 -57.71
N GLN A 358 -19.48 -24.67 -56.84
CA GLN A 358 -20.94 -24.77 -56.72
C GLN A 358 -21.63 -24.50 -58.07
N GLU A 359 -21.28 -23.40 -58.74
CA GLU A 359 -21.84 -23.06 -60.05
C GLU A 359 -21.59 -24.17 -61.09
N LYS A 360 -20.40 -24.76 -61.11
CA LYS A 360 -20.08 -25.88 -62.02
C LYS A 360 -20.92 -27.12 -61.71
N VAL A 361 -21.09 -27.47 -60.43
CA VAL A 361 -21.92 -28.61 -60.01
C VAL A 361 -23.38 -28.38 -60.40
N ASP A 362 -23.92 -27.19 -60.14
CA ASP A 362 -25.30 -26.82 -60.48
C ASP A 362 -25.54 -26.84 -62.00
N GLN A 363 -24.58 -26.34 -62.78
CA GLN A 363 -24.64 -26.39 -64.24
C GLN A 363 -24.63 -27.82 -64.79
N GLN A 364 -23.80 -28.71 -64.23
CA GLN A 364 -23.77 -30.12 -64.65
C GLN A 364 -25.05 -30.85 -64.27
N ARG A 365 -25.59 -30.58 -63.08
CA ARG A 365 -26.88 -31.10 -62.64
C ARG A 365 -28.01 -30.68 -63.58
N ALA A 366 -28.11 -29.39 -63.90
CA ALA A 366 -29.12 -28.88 -64.82
C ALA A 366 -28.99 -29.50 -66.23
N LYS A 367 -27.78 -29.71 -66.73
CA LYS A 367 -27.53 -30.37 -68.03
C LYS A 367 -27.96 -31.84 -68.02
N VAL A 368 -27.67 -32.56 -66.95
CA VAL A 368 -28.03 -33.97 -66.79
C VAL A 368 -29.53 -34.13 -66.66
N ASP A 369 -30.19 -33.32 -65.83
CA ASP A 369 -31.65 -33.32 -65.67
C ASP A 369 -32.37 -32.96 -66.99
N ALA A 370 -31.87 -31.98 -67.74
CA ALA A 370 -32.42 -31.61 -69.05
C ALA A 370 -32.28 -32.74 -70.08
N LYS A 371 -31.09 -33.36 -70.17
CA LYS A 371 -30.85 -34.50 -71.08
C LYS A 371 -31.66 -35.73 -70.70
N LYS A 372 -31.82 -36.02 -69.41
CA LYS A 372 -32.65 -37.12 -68.93
C LYS A 372 -34.10 -36.92 -69.36
N LYS A 373 -34.64 -35.72 -69.14
CA LYS A 373 -36.01 -35.37 -69.58
C LYS A 373 -36.19 -35.49 -71.09
N GLU A 374 -35.21 -35.05 -71.89
CA GLU A 374 -35.24 -35.19 -73.35
C GLU A 374 -35.25 -36.67 -73.79
N ILE A 375 -34.50 -37.54 -73.10
CA ILE A 375 -34.48 -38.98 -73.37
C ILE A 375 -35.83 -39.62 -72.98
N GLU A 376 -36.40 -39.26 -71.83
CA GLU A 376 -37.73 -39.72 -71.38
C GLU A 376 -38.83 -39.31 -72.37
N ASP A 377 -38.86 -38.05 -72.80
CA ASP A 377 -39.81 -37.52 -73.78
C ASP A 377 -39.68 -38.26 -75.14
N LYS A 378 -38.45 -38.56 -75.57
CA LYS A 378 -38.18 -39.35 -76.79
C LYS A 378 -38.69 -40.79 -76.66
N ILE A 379 -38.46 -41.45 -75.53
CA ILE A 379 -38.96 -42.81 -75.26
C ILE A 379 -40.49 -42.82 -75.33
N ASP A 380 -41.17 -41.85 -74.72
CA ASP A 380 -42.63 -41.77 -74.73
C ASP A 380 -43.19 -41.46 -76.12
N SER A 381 -42.49 -40.61 -76.90
CA SER A 381 -42.87 -40.33 -78.28
C SER A 381 -42.75 -41.57 -79.19
N GLU A 382 -41.68 -42.37 -79.03
CA GLU A 382 -41.46 -43.59 -79.80
C GLU A 382 -42.43 -44.71 -79.40
N LYS A 383 -42.77 -44.82 -78.09
CA LYS A 383 -43.85 -45.71 -77.61
C LYS A 383 -45.18 -45.35 -78.26
N LYS A 384 -45.58 -44.06 -78.25
CA LYS A 384 -46.81 -43.59 -78.90
C LYS A 384 -46.83 -43.83 -80.42
N LYS A 385 -45.69 -43.70 -81.10
CA LYS A 385 -45.56 -44.03 -82.53
C LYS A 385 -45.72 -45.53 -82.79
N LEU A 386 -45.13 -46.37 -81.96
CA LEU A 386 -45.27 -47.83 -82.06
C LEU A 386 -46.69 -48.29 -81.76
N GLU A 387 -47.37 -47.69 -80.78
CA GLU A 387 -48.79 -47.94 -80.51
C GLU A 387 -49.68 -47.53 -81.69
N LYS A 388 -49.42 -46.37 -82.32
CA LYS A 388 -50.12 -45.95 -83.54
C LYS A 388 -49.85 -46.89 -84.71
N LYS A 389 -48.61 -47.34 -84.91
CA LYS A 389 -48.26 -48.33 -85.95
C LYS A 389 -48.91 -49.69 -85.69
N ALA A 390 -48.98 -50.13 -84.44
CA ALA A 390 -49.64 -51.37 -84.04
C ALA A 390 -51.16 -51.27 -84.25
N LYS A 391 -51.80 -50.17 -83.84
CA LYS A 391 -53.23 -49.90 -84.11
C LYS A 391 -53.54 -49.84 -85.60
N ASN A 392 -52.68 -49.21 -86.41
CA ASN A 392 -52.86 -49.16 -87.87
C ASN A 392 -52.66 -50.52 -88.55
N LYS A 393 -51.70 -51.33 -88.09
CA LYS A 393 -51.54 -52.72 -88.56
C LYS A 393 -52.72 -53.62 -88.17
N LEU A 394 -53.25 -53.46 -86.96
CA LEU A 394 -54.46 -54.17 -86.50
C LEU A 394 -55.70 -53.74 -87.30
N LYS A 395 -55.84 -52.45 -87.64
CA LYS A 395 -56.90 -51.96 -88.53
C LYS A 395 -56.80 -52.52 -89.95
N ASN A 396 -55.58 -52.71 -90.46
CA ASN A 396 -55.34 -53.30 -91.79
C ASN A 396 -55.42 -54.84 -91.81
N LEU A 397 -55.56 -55.50 -90.66
CA LEU A 397 -55.78 -56.95 -90.54
C LEU A 397 -57.26 -57.29 -90.29
N LEU A 398 -58.11 -56.29 -90.03
CA LEU A 398 -59.55 -56.41 -89.76
C LEU A 398 -60.44 -55.79 -90.86
N ASN A 399 -59.83 -55.31 -91.94
CA ASN A 399 -60.44 -54.99 -93.24
C ASN A 399 -59.77 -55.89 -94.28
#